data_AF-A0A9D1JCI1-F1
#
_entry.id   AF-A0A9D1JCI1-F1
#
_cell.length_a   1.000
_cell.length_b   1.000
_cell.length_c   1.000
_cell.angle_alpha   90.00
_cell.angle_beta   90.00
_cell.angle_gamma   90.00
#
_symmetry.space_group_name_H-M   'P 1'
#
loop_
_entity.id
_entity.type
_entity.pdbx_description
1 polymer ?
#
loop_
_entity_poly.entity_id
_entity_poly.type
_entity_poly.pdbx_seq_one_letter_code
_entity_poly.pdbx_strand_id
1 'polypeptide(L)'
;MKKNYSQKEMKRILKKEIGLSNIVNQKIDDAFEQIKPNYQRSRENDGIIPYRKKIHWKTSVVAIGVLILVCAGVTGVAYSIGNWHPIMTWLFGADEQIQEKMDQIGLSDKPEANIASLDNINVEMVQSIADNRFLYLLLKVTATDGTVFPFKEADIPEEAKETMGIVYEISPSIGDATMVVDEGEEEIFITVPKIYPAEDEHSFYCELLSQGQAMNINGQMVTLTLKDIFPEGDKVRKWENQISKQACLEAGGSINKDDIDWEEWSKKIPKPEEIKREGEWKLTWEMKATNKQIYIKDKELPQYGTVIRNIAISPISLMMEYDWSIFERYGVTEYQYFGEPFLPTHFRMKDGTIVESGFGLGGSVSGYKDEAMTEYEIIGRMDEIIDVDNIQSVILTYTRDQSQVEIPVE
;
A
#
# COMPACT_ATOMS: atom_id res chain seq x y z
N MET A 1 35.83 20.23 -2.87
CA MET A 1 35.79 20.18 -1.39
C MET A 1 34.37 20.50 -0.93
N LYS A 2 33.62 19.49 -0.50
CA LYS A 2 32.28 19.68 0.11
C LYS A 2 32.47 20.35 1.47
N LYS A 3 31.74 21.44 1.75
CA LYS A 3 31.76 22.12 3.04
C LYS A 3 30.77 21.40 3.95
N ASN A 4 31.26 20.69 4.95
CA ASN A 4 30.40 20.02 5.93
C ASN A 4 30.00 21.03 7.01
N TYR A 5 28.70 21.31 7.11
CA TYR A 5 28.15 22.12 8.19
C TYR A 5 27.88 21.25 9.40
N SER A 6 28.24 21.72 10.60
CA SER A 6 27.89 21.02 11.83
C SER A 6 26.38 21.16 12.12
N GLN A 7 25.77 20.19 12.81
CA GLN A 7 24.36 20.25 13.23
C GLN A 7 24.00 21.56 13.93
N LYS A 8 24.95 22.12 14.70
CA LYS A 8 24.77 23.38 15.44
C LYS A 8 24.72 24.59 14.51
N GLU A 9 25.42 24.54 13.38
CA GLU A 9 25.41 25.58 12.35
C GLU A 9 24.15 25.49 11.47
N MET A 10 23.73 24.28 11.08
CA MET A 10 22.45 24.04 10.40
C MET A 10 21.27 24.56 11.22
N LYS A 11 21.22 24.22 12.51
CA LYS A 11 20.17 24.68 13.44
C LYS A 11 20.15 26.21 13.58
N ARG A 12 21.32 26.86 13.50
CA ARG A 12 21.44 28.32 13.63
C ARG A 12 21.04 29.05 12.35
N ILE A 13 21.32 28.49 11.17
CA ILE A 13 20.91 29.05 9.87
C ILE A 13 19.38 28.99 9.75
N LEU A 14 18.79 27.83 10.05
CA LEU A 14 17.34 27.62 10.01
C LEU A 14 16.57 28.51 11.00
N LYS A 15 17.09 28.72 12.23
CA LYS A 15 16.47 29.62 13.22
C LYS A 15 16.61 31.10 12.90
N LYS A 16 17.54 31.50 12.03
CA LYS A 16 17.84 32.91 11.75
C LYS A 16 17.15 33.43 10.49
N GLU A 17 16.83 32.56 9.53
CA GLU A 17 16.23 32.95 8.25
C GLU A 17 14.69 32.93 8.26
N ILE A 18 14.05 32.28 9.22
CA ILE A 18 12.59 32.18 9.30
C ILE A 18 12.18 32.48 10.74
N GLY A 19 11.44 33.56 10.97
CA GLY A 19 10.88 33.91 12.29
C GLY A 19 9.80 32.91 12.71
N LEU A 20 10.19 31.71 13.12
CA LEU A 20 9.29 30.59 13.42
C LEU A 20 8.64 30.71 14.81
N SER A 21 7.37 30.30 14.89
CA SER A 21 6.61 30.13 16.14
C SER A 21 7.24 29.08 17.06
N ASN A 22 7.07 29.24 18.38
CA ASN A 22 7.64 28.38 19.41
C ASN A 22 7.21 26.90 19.27
N ILE A 23 5.99 26.63 18.77
CA ILE A 23 5.46 25.27 18.58
C ILE A 23 6.22 24.53 17.47
N VAL A 24 6.57 25.24 16.40
CA VAL A 24 7.32 24.68 15.26
C VAL A 24 8.77 24.38 15.69
N ASN A 25 9.36 25.25 16.52
CA ASN A 25 10.68 25.00 17.09
C ASN A 25 10.72 23.75 17.98
N GLN A 26 9.65 23.49 18.75
CA GLN A 26 9.56 22.31 19.61
C GLN A 26 9.47 21.02 18.79
N LYS A 27 8.61 20.96 17.77
CA LYS A 27 8.48 19.77 16.89
C LYS A 27 9.77 19.44 16.13
N ILE A 28 10.51 20.46 15.70
CA ILE A 28 11.83 20.28 15.08
C ILE A 28 12.82 19.70 16.10
N ASP A 29 12.82 20.24 17.32
CA ASP A 29 13.71 19.77 18.38
C ASP A 29 13.40 18.32 18.79
N ASP A 30 12.13 17.93 18.85
CA ASP A 30 11.68 16.56 19.13
C ASP A 30 12.11 15.55 18.03
N ALA A 31 11.97 15.94 16.75
CA ALA A 31 12.43 15.13 15.63
C ALA A 31 13.96 14.92 15.64
N PHE A 32 14.73 15.94 16.04
CA PHE A 32 16.19 15.83 16.17
C PHE A 32 16.62 14.96 17.37
N GLU A 33 15.84 14.90 18.44
CA GLU A 33 16.14 14.05 19.59
C GLU A 33 15.94 12.55 19.27
N GLN A 34 14.94 12.22 18.46
CA GLN A 34 14.65 10.84 18.02
C GLN A 34 15.76 10.23 17.15
N ILE A 35 16.58 11.05 16.48
CA ILE A 35 17.67 10.59 15.58
C ILE A 35 18.97 10.29 16.34
N LYS A 36 19.16 10.81 17.58
CA LYS A 36 20.39 10.61 18.38
C LYS A 36 20.80 9.14 18.63
N PRO A 37 19.89 8.18 18.91
CA PRO A 37 20.31 6.83 19.35
C PRO A 37 20.78 5.91 18.21
N ASN A 38 20.31 6.13 16.98
CA ASN A 38 20.48 5.16 15.88
C ASN A 38 21.78 5.32 15.08
N TYR A 39 22.47 6.46 15.18
CA TYR A 39 23.76 6.64 14.48
C TYR A 39 24.95 5.98 15.21
N GLN A 40 24.86 5.74 16.51
CA GLN A 40 25.98 5.21 17.31
C GLN A 40 25.95 3.68 17.51
N ARG A 41 24.82 3.01 17.25
CA ARG A 41 24.65 1.58 17.57
C ARG A 41 25.09 0.63 16.43
N SER A 42 25.26 1.13 15.20
CA SER A 42 25.65 0.33 14.02
C SER A 42 27.13 -0.10 13.98
N ARG A 43 27.93 0.16 15.02
CA ARG A 43 29.39 -0.04 14.97
C ARG A 43 29.97 -1.08 15.93
N GLU A 44 29.19 -1.71 16.82
CA GLU A 44 29.82 -2.37 17.99
C GLU A 44 29.42 -3.80 18.37
N ASN A 45 28.62 -4.57 17.63
CA ASN A 45 28.38 -5.98 18.05
C ASN A 45 28.27 -6.98 16.89
N ASP A 46 29.42 -7.43 16.41
CA ASP A 46 29.62 -8.78 15.87
C ASP A 46 29.67 -9.77 17.05
N GLY A 47 28.77 -10.75 17.09
CA GLY A 47 28.82 -11.80 18.12
C GLY A 47 27.64 -12.78 18.09
N ILE A 48 27.92 -14.03 17.69
CA ILE A 48 27.01 -15.18 17.62
C ILE A 48 26.65 -15.70 19.02
N ILE A 49 25.35 -15.81 19.37
CA ILE A 49 24.82 -16.60 20.53
C ILE A 49 23.41 -17.18 20.18
N PRO A 50 23.05 -18.42 20.62
CA PRO A 50 21.99 -19.22 20.01
C PRO A 50 20.55 -18.98 20.53
N TYR A 51 19.61 -19.45 19.71
CA TYR A 51 18.18 -19.18 19.69
C TYR A 51 17.35 -19.96 20.74
N ARG A 52 16.59 -19.25 21.59
CA ARG A 52 15.33 -19.76 22.17
C ARG A 52 14.39 -18.64 22.70
N LYS A 53 13.18 -18.65 22.12
CA LYS A 53 11.88 -18.10 22.56
C LYS A 53 11.52 -16.62 22.33
N LYS A 54 10.29 -16.51 21.81
CA LYS A 54 9.37 -15.37 21.59
C LYS A 54 9.76 -14.45 20.43
N ILE A 55 9.02 -14.62 19.33
CA ILE A 55 8.99 -13.70 18.19
C ILE A 55 8.45 -12.37 18.71
N HIS A 56 9.38 -11.47 19.01
CA HIS A 56 9.11 -10.05 19.13
C HIS A 56 9.31 -9.48 17.73
N TRP A 57 8.22 -9.07 17.08
CA TRP A 57 8.29 -8.22 15.91
C TRP A 57 9.13 -6.98 16.29
N LYS A 58 10.29 -6.84 15.69
CA LYS A 58 11.04 -5.60 15.69
C LYS A 58 11.09 -5.21 14.23
N THR A 59 10.03 -4.58 13.77
CA THR A 59 10.04 -3.86 12.50
C THR A 59 11.06 -2.74 12.62
N SER A 60 12.10 -2.87 11.82
CA SER A 60 13.10 -1.85 11.57
C SER A 60 12.41 -0.73 10.79
N VAL A 61 11.75 0.18 11.49
CA VAL A 61 11.26 1.42 10.90
C VAL A 61 12.47 2.32 10.70
N VAL A 62 13.07 2.28 9.50
CA VAL A 62 13.81 3.42 8.98
C VAL A 62 12.76 4.47 8.61
N ALA A 63 12.23 5.15 9.63
CA ALA A 63 11.45 6.36 9.44
C ALA A 63 12.40 7.46 8.96
N ILE A 64 12.62 7.52 7.65
CA ILE A 64 12.93 8.80 7.02
C ILE A 64 11.60 9.54 6.99
N GLY A 65 11.28 10.20 8.10
CA GLY A 65 10.20 11.16 8.18
C GLY A 65 10.50 12.31 7.24
N VAL A 66 9.96 12.26 6.03
CA VAL A 66 9.82 13.45 5.19
C VAL A 66 8.79 14.33 5.89
N LEU A 67 9.29 15.33 6.62
CA LEU A 67 8.52 16.42 7.19
C LEU A 67 7.61 17.01 6.11
N ILE A 68 6.30 16.82 6.26
CA ILE A 68 5.31 17.58 5.50
C ILE A 68 5.51 19.06 5.88
N LEU A 69 6.08 19.81 4.95
CA LEU A 69 6.18 21.26 4.96
C LEU A 69 4.78 21.84 4.81
N VAL A 70 4.06 22.00 5.91
CA VAL A 70 2.95 22.96 5.97
C VAL A 70 3.44 24.17 6.76
N CYS A 71 3.53 25.33 6.10
CA CYS A 71 2.80 26.53 6.53
C CYS A 71 3.01 27.74 5.62
N ALA A 72 1.85 28.33 5.27
CA ALA A 72 1.56 29.75 5.08
C ALA A 72 1.97 30.42 3.75
N GLY A 73 0.98 30.46 2.85
CA GLY A 73 0.66 31.65 2.08
C GLY A 73 1.63 32.01 0.96
N VAL A 74 1.37 31.48 -0.22
CA VAL A 74 1.20 32.12 -1.56
C VAL A 74 1.41 30.97 -2.56
N THR A 75 0.39 30.68 -3.39
CA THR A 75 0.40 29.86 -4.62
C THR A 75 1.58 28.89 -4.85
N GLY A 76 1.28 27.58 -4.78
CA GLY A 76 1.84 26.57 -5.68
C GLY A 76 3.26 26.07 -5.41
N VAL A 77 3.38 24.75 -5.47
CA VAL A 77 4.62 23.94 -5.53
C VAL A 77 5.29 23.65 -4.18
N ALA A 78 4.88 22.54 -3.57
CA ALA A 78 5.83 21.76 -2.77
C ALA A 78 6.94 21.29 -3.74
N TYR A 79 8.19 21.67 -3.47
CA TYR A 79 9.34 21.15 -4.22
C TYR A 79 9.47 19.65 -3.93
N SER A 80 8.87 18.79 -4.76
CA SER A 80 9.34 17.42 -4.93
C SER A 80 10.58 17.48 -5.81
N ILE A 81 11.69 16.86 -5.38
CA ILE A 81 12.91 16.73 -6.20
C ILE A 81 12.70 15.71 -7.34
N GLY A 82 11.47 15.22 -7.56
CA GLY A 82 11.13 14.28 -8.63
C GLY A 82 9.65 14.33 -9.04
N ASN A 83 9.30 13.50 -10.04
CA ASN A 83 7.93 13.37 -10.55
C ASN A 83 6.96 12.69 -9.56
N TRP A 84 7.37 12.35 -8.34
CA TRP A 84 6.54 11.60 -7.38
C TRP A 84 5.86 12.50 -6.36
N HIS A 85 4.63 12.16 -6.00
CA HIS A 85 3.91 12.77 -4.89
C HIS A 85 4.41 12.23 -3.54
N PRO A 86 4.56 13.06 -2.49
CA PRO A 86 5.10 12.62 -1.20
C PRO A 86 4.41 11.40 -0.57
N ILE A 87 3.07 11.30 -0.71
CA ILE A 87 2.31 10.12 -0.24
C ILE A 87 2.78 8.84 -0.94
N MET A 88 2.96 8.89 -2.27
CA MET A 88 3.41 7.73 -3.05
C MET A 88 4.88 7.42 -2.78
N THR A 89 5.73 8.43 -2.62
CA THR A 89 7.11 8.27 -2.17
C THR A 89 7.18 7.53 -0.83
N TRP A 90 6.34 7.93 0.14
CA TRP A 90 6.26 7.29 1.45
C TRP A 90 5.71 5.86 1.37
N LEU A 91 4.61 5.66 0.64
CA LEU A 91 3.93 4.36 0.52
C LEU A 91 4.87 3.28 0.00
N PHE A 92 5.75 3.64 -0.94
CA PHE A 92 6.63 2.68 -1.63
C PHE A 92 8.10 2.72 -1.18
N GLY A 93 8.45 3.56 -0.19
CA GLY A 93 9.85 3.73 0.24
C GLY A 93 10.79 4.22 -0.88
N ALA A 94 10.27 4.94 -1.88
CA ALA A 94 10.99 5.27 -3.10
C ALA A 94 11.93 6.47 -2.90
N ASP A 95 13.21 6.25 -2.65
CA ASP A 95 14.21 7.33 -2.63
C ASP A 95 14.44 7.97 -4.02
N GLU A 96 15.23 9.05 -4.09
CA GLU A 96 15.48 9.76 -5.35
C GLU A 96 16.04 8.86 -6.47
N GLN A 97 16.89 7.90 -6.12
CA GLN A 97 17.51 6.98 -7.09
C GLN A 97 16.48 5.97 -7.61
N ILE A 98 15.64 5.44 -6.73
CA ILE A 98 14.53 4.56 -7.11
C ILE A 98 13.52 5.33 -7.97
N GLN A 99 13.11 6.53 -7.56
CA GLN A 99 12.19 7.37 -8.35
C GLN A 99 12.71 7.60 -9.78
N GLU A 100 13.97 7.99 -9.95
CA GLU A 100 14.56 8.22 -11.27
C GLU A 100 14.52 6.95 -12.15
N LYS A 101 14.86 5.79 -11.59
CA LYS A 101 14.80 4.51 -12.31
C LYS A 101 13.37 4.11 -12.67
N MET A 102 12.44 4.29 -11.74
CA MET A 102 11.04 3.93 -11.94
C MET A 102 10.37 4.82 -12.99
N ASP A 103 10.74 6.10 -13.05
CA ASP A 103 10.31 7.01 -14.12
C ASP A 103 10.84 6.56 -15.48
N GLN A 104 12.11 6.11 -15.57
CA GLN A 104 12.71 5.64 -16.82
C GLN A 104 12.01 4.41 -17.41
N ILE A 105 11.44 3.54 -16.57
CA ILE A 105 10.70 2.35 -17.00
C ILE A 105 9.19 2.57 -17.13
N GLY A 106 8.70 3.80 -16.90
CA GLY A 106 7.29 4.16 -16.99
C GLY A 106 6.42 3.50 -15.91
N LEU A 107 6.97 3.21 -14.73
CA LEU A 107 6.20 2.64 -13.61
C LEU A 107 5.23 3.67 -13.02
N SER A 108 5.66 4.94 -12.93
CA SER A 108 4.89 6.04 -12.39
C SER A 108 4.50 7.01 -13.50
N ASP A 109 3.26 7.49 -13.44
CA ASP A 109 2.76 8.52 -14.35
C ASP A 109 1.96 9.60 -13.60
N LYS A 110 2.00 10.81 -14.15
CA LYS A 110 1.17 11.93 -13.74
C LYS A 110 0.35 12.32 -14.97
N PRO A 111 -0.87 11.77 -15.12
CA PRO A 111 -1.68 12.10 -16.28
C PRO A 111 -1.90 13.62 -16.34
N GLU A 112 -1.92 14.18 -17.56
CA GLU A 112 -2.25 15.58 -17.75
C GLU A 112 -3.59 15.90 -17.09
N ALA A 113 -3.73 17.11 -16.53
CA ALA A 113 -4.81 17.53 -15.64
C ALA A 113 -6.17 16.88 -15.94
N ASN A 114 -6.43 15.75 -15.27
CA ASN A 114 -7.65 15.00 -15.38
C ASN A 114 -8.46 15.29 -14.11
N ILE A 115 -9.42 16.20 -14.24
CA ILE A 115 -10.23 16.69 -13.14
C ILE A 115 -11.70 16.48 -13.50
N ALA A 116 -12.41 15.77 -12.64
CA ALA A 116 -13.85 15.65 -12.67
C ALA A 116 -14.45 16.64 -11.67
N SER A 117 -15.36 17.49 -12.12
CA SER A 117 -16.07 18.46 -11.28
C SER A 117 -17.56 18.18 -11.31
N LEU A 118 -18.15 18.00 -10.13
CA LEU A 118 -19.59 17.87 -9.96
C LEU A 118 -20.01 18.64 -8.70
N ASP A 119 -20.99 19.52 -8.87
CA ASP A 119 -21.40 20.52 -7.88
C ASP A 119 -20.19 21.32 -7.35
N ASN A 120 -19.88 21.15 -6.06
CA ASN A 120 -18.81 21.85 -5.36
C ASN A 120 -17.67 20.90 -4.98
N ILE A 121 -17.55 19.75 -5.63
CA ILE A 121 -16.47 18.80 -5.41
C ILE A 121 -15.70 18.58 -6.70
N ASN A 122 -14.38 18.76 -6.60
CA ASN A 122 -13.42 18.39 -7.63
C ASN A 122 -12.69 17.13 -7.22
N VAL A 123 -12.52 16.21 -8.15
CA VAL A 123 -11.67 15.02 -8.02
C VAL A 123 -10.61 15.09 -9.10
N GLU A 124 -9.34 15.05 -8.70
CA GLU A 124 -8.17 15.15 -9.57
C GLU A 124 -7.36 13.85 -9.51
N MET A 125 -6.96 13.34 -10.68
CA MET A 125 -5.98 12.25 -10.78
C MET A 125 -4.57 12.81 -10.60
N VAL A 126 -3.92 12.51 -9.46
CA VAL A 126 -2.63 13.12 -9.08
C VAL A 126 -1.45 12.30 -9.59
N GLN A 127 -1.48 10.98 -9.40
CA GLN A 127 -0.39 10.09 -9.79
C GLN A 127 -0.87 8.64 -9.88
N SER A 128 -0.44 7.90 -10.90
CA SER A 128 -0.63 6.45 -10.99
C SER A 128 0.71 5.72 -10.90
N ILE A 129 0.70 4.54 -10.28
CA ILE A 129 1.83 3.59 -10.26
C ILE A 129 1.28 2.25 -10.70
N ALA A 130 1.79 1.70 -11.80
CA ALA A 130 1.20 0.53 -12.41
C ALA A 130 2.21 -0.39 -13.08
N ASP A 131 1.94 -1.69 -12.97
CA ASP A 131 2.49 -2.73 -13.81
C ASP A 131 1.38 -3.54 -14.48
N ASN A 132 1.70 -4.72 -14.99
CA ASN A 132 0.73 -5.61 -15.62
C ASN A 132 -0.12 -6.44 -14.65
N ARG A 133 -0.06 -6.18 -13.34
CA ARG A 133 -0.75 -6.96 -12.28
C ARG A 133 -1.45 -6.11 -11.24
N PHE A 134 -0.87 -4.97 -10.89
CA PHE A 134 -1.39 -4.03 -9.91
C PHE A 134 -1.35 -2.59 -10.43
N LEU A 135 -2.33 -1.83 -9.97
CA LEU A 135 -2.48 -0.40 -10.20
C LEU A 135 -2.73 0.28 -8.86
N TYR A 136 -2.00 1.36 -8.62
CA TYR A 136 -2.20 2.29 -7.52
C TYR A 136 -2.54 3.66 -8.10
N LEU A 137 -3.59 4.30 -7.59
CA LEU A 137 -4.00 5.64 -7.97
C LEU A 137 -3.99 6.54 -6.75
N LEU A 138 -3.37 7.71 -6.88
CA LEU A 138 -3.55 8.81 -5.95
C LEU A 138 -4.53 9.81 -6.56
N LEU A 139 -5.62 10.07 -5.85
CA LEU A 139 -6.56 11.13 -6.17
C LEU A 139 -6.50 12.23 -5.14
N LYS A 140 -6.77 13.47 -5.56
CA LYS A 140 -7.08 14.58 -4.66
C LYS A 140 -8.56 14.93 -4.79
N VAL A 141 -9.25 15.00 -3.66
CA VAL A 141 -10.63 15.46 -3.59
C VAL A 141 -10.64 16.82 -2.90
N THR A 142 -11.29 17.80 -3.50
CA THR A 142 -11.34 19.18 -2.97
C THR A 142 -12.78 19.70 -3.01
N ALA A 143 -13.22 20.28 -1.90
CA ALA A 143 -14.48 21.02 -1.83
C ALA A 143 -14.28 22.50 -2.15
N THR A 144 -15.14 23.06 -2.99
CA THR A 144 -15.09 24.47 -3.42
C THR A 144 -16.15 25.35 -2.73
N ASP A 145 -17.04 24.77 -1.93
CA ASP A 145 -18.08 25.48 -1.17
C ASP A 145 -17.71 25.74 0.30
N GLY A 146 -16.45 25.48 0.67
CA GLY A 146 -15.97 25.63 2.04
C GLY A 146 -16.31 24.44 2.96
N THR A 147 -16.83 23.33 2.42
CA THR A 147 -16.95 22.08 3.19
C THR A 147 -15.59 21.68 3.76
N VAL A 148 -15.55 21.37 5.05
CA VAL A 148 -14.36 20.86 5.73
C VAL A 148 -14.40 19.34 5.73
N PHE A 149 -13.27 18.71 5.45
CA PHE A 149 -13.04 17.28 5.59
C PHE A 149 -12.29 17.00 6.90
N PRO A 150 -13.00 16.64 7.98
CA PRO A 150 -12.37 16.45 9.27
C PRO A 150 -11.52 15.18 9.29
N PHE A 151 -10.31 15.34 9.81
CA PHE A 151 -9.47 14.25 10.30
C PHE A 151 -9.35 14.39 11.80
N LYS A 152 -10.00 13.50 12.54
CA LYS A 152 -9.91 13.46 14.01
C LYS A 152 -9.17 12.20 14.41
N GLU A 153 -7.96 12.37 14.92
CA GLU A 153 -7.20 11.26 15.49
C GLU A 153 -7.95 10.67 16.69
N ALA A 154 -7.99 9.35 16.77
CA ALA A 154 -8.57 8.65 17.90
C ALA A 154 -7.76 8.93 19.17
N ASP A 155 -8.45 9.10 20.30
CA ASP A 155 -7.82 9.22 21.61
C ASP A 155 -7.35 7.83 22.07
N ILE A 156 -6.22 7.39 21.52
CA ILE A 156 -5.56 6.13 21.85
C ILE A 156 -4.19 6.41 22.47
N PRO A 157 -3.72 5.57 23.41
CA PRO A 157 -2.39 5.74 24.01
C PRO A 157 -1.29 5.79 22.95
N GLU A 158 -0.28 6.64 23.12
CA GLU A 158 0.85 6.79 22.17
C GLU A 158 1.54 5.45 21.84
N GLU A 159 1.71 4.58 22.85
CA GLU A 159 2.28 3.23 22.67
C GLU A 159 1.46 2.37 21.67
N ALA A 160 0.14 2.57 21.64
CA ALA A 160 -0.75 1.89 20.69
C ALA A 160 -0.66 2.52 19.29
N LYS A 161 -0.43 3.84 19.19
CA LYS A 161 -0.20 4.53 17.91
C LYS A 161 1.10 4.11 17.24
N GLU A 162 2.17 3.94 18.00
CA GLU A 162 3.45 3.42 17.50
C GLU A 162 3.31 2.01 16.90
N THR A 163 2.36 1.22 17.40
CA THR A 163 2.12 -0.15 16.96
C THR A 163 1.10 -0.24 15.81
N MET A 164 0.02 0.55 15.88
CA MET A 164 -1.12 0.46 14.95
C MET A 164 -1.10 1.52 13.84
N GLY A 165 -0.18 2.48 13.91
CA GLY A 165 -0.23 3.68 13.10
C GLY A 165 -1.26 4.70 13.61
N ILE A 166 -1.41 5.80 12.86
CA ILE A 166 -2.40 6.83 13.16
C ILE A 166 -3.79 6.27 12.86
N VAL A 167 -4.63 6.16 13.90
CA VAL A 167 -6.02 5.75 13.78
C VAL A 167 -6.91 6.99 13.82
N TYR A 168 -7.75 7.16 12.80
CA TYR A 168 -8.72 8.26 12.75
C TYR A 168 -10.08 7.79 13.24
N GLU A 169 -10.64 8.50 14.22
CA GLU A 169 -12.02 8.35 14.68
C GLU A 169 -13.00 8.88 13.63
N ILE A 170 -12.65 10.00 12.98
CA ILE A 170 -13.41 10.63 11.91
C ILE A 170 -12.46 10.90 10.75
N SER A 171 -12.84 10.45 9.56
CA SER A 171 -12.18 10.68 8.28
C SER A 171 -13.24 10.67 7.17
N PRO A 172 -13.04 11.39 6.06
CA PRO A 172 -13.92 11.26 4.90
C PRO A 172 -13.87 9.85 4.33
N SER A 173 -14.85 9.51 3.51
CA SER A 173 -14.83 8.26 2.73
C SER A 173 -15.49 8.43 1.37
N ILE A 174 -15.12 7.54 0.45
CA ILE A 174 -15.78 7.37 -0.84
C ILE A 174 -16.78 6.21 -0.72
N GLY A 175 -17.93 6.33 -1.38
CA GLY A 175 -18.95 5.28 -1.40
C GLY A 175 -18.50 4.08 -2.21
N ASP A 176 -18.21 4.31 -3.49
CA ASP A 176 -17.78 3.28 -4.42
C ASP A 176 -16.76 3.82 -5.44
N ALA A 177 -15.94 2.93 -6.00
CA ALA A 177 -14.97 3.25 -7.03
C ALA A 177 -14.87 2.09 -8.02
N THR A 178 -15.20 2.35 -9.28
CA THR A 178 -15.16 1.37 -10.36
C THR A 178 -14.25 1.87 -11.47
N MET A 179 -13.46 0.99 -12.09
CA MET A 179 -12.64 1.38 -13.23
C MET A 179 -12.82 0.42 -14.39
N VAL A 180 -12.95 0.96 -15.59
CA VAL A 180 -13.18 0.21 -16.83
C VAL A 180 -12.04 0.50 -17.82
N VAL A 181 -11.63 -0.52 -18.56
CA VAL A 181 -10.61 -0.44 -19.62
C VAL A 181 -11.30 -0.44 -20.98
N ASP A 182 -10.99 0.58 -21.79
CA ASP A 182 -11.67 0.95 -23.04
C ASP A 182 -13.20 1.05 -22.88
N GLU A 183 -13.96 1.25 -23.97
CA GLU A 183 -15.44 1.19 -23.93
C GLU A 183 -15.98 -0.24 -23.69
N GLY A 184 -15.17 -1.15 -23.13
CA GLY A 184 -15.47 -2.56 -22.90
C GLY A 184 -16.18 -2.85 -21.56
N GLU A 185 -16.43 -4.14 -21.30
CA GLU A 185 -17.03 -4.66 -20.06
C GLU A 185 -15.99 -5.08 -19.01
N GLU A 186 -14.68 -4.99 -19.28
CA GLU A 186 -13.64 -5.38 -18.30
C GLU A 186 -13.55 -4.35 -17.17
N GLU A 187 -14.18 -4.72 -16.04
CA GLU A 187 -14.13 -3.98 -14.79
C GLU A 187 -12.89 -4.39 -13.98
N ILE A 188 -12.08 -3.40 -13.61
CA ILE A 188 -10.98 -3.59 -12.67
C ILE A 188 -11.54 -3.39 -11.27
N PHE A 189 -11.48 -4.45 -10.46
CA PHE A 189 -11.86 -4.40 -9.06
C PHE A 189 -10.91 -3.52 -8.27
N ILE A 190 -11.44 -2.45 -7.70
CA ILE A 190 -10.69 -1.52 -6.85
C ILE A 190 -11.05 -1.76 -5.39
N THR A 191 -10.04 -1.78 -4.52
CA THR A 191 -10.22 -1.95 -3.08
C THR A 191 -10.78 -0.70 -2.43
N VAL A 192 -11.30 -0.85 -1.20
CA VAL A 192 -11.72 0.28 -0.37
C VAL A 192 -10.58 1.30 -0.28
N PRO A 193 -10.85 2.59 -0.56
CA PRO A 193 -9.81 3.60 -0.57
C PRO A 193 -9.19 3.81 0.80
N LYS A 194 -7.88 4.02 0.83
CA LYS A 194 -7.22 4.62 1.99
C LYS A 194 -7.24 6.13 1.82
N ILE A 195 -7.49 6.83 2.93
CA ILE A 195 -7.75 8.26 2.94
C ILE A 195 -6.68 8.96 3.77
N TYR A 196 -6.13 10.04 3.23
CA TYR A 196 -5.04 10.80 3.82
C TYR A 196 -5.42 12.28 3.91
N PRO A 197 -5.01 12.98 4.98
CA PRO A 197 -5.21 14.42 5.08
C PRO A 197 -4.42 15.14 3.98
N ALA A 198 -5.00 16.21 3.43
CA ALA A 198 -4.27 17.15 2.59
C ALA A 198 -3.66 18.29 3.44
N GLU A 199 -2.99 19.22 2.77
CA GLU A 199 -2.37 20.38 3.39
C GLU A 199 -3.41 21.40 3.88
N ASP A 200 -4.62 21.36 3.31
CA ASP A 200 -5.77 22.20 3.66
C ASP A 200 -6.95 21.37 4.16
N GLU A 201 -7.83 22.01 4.94
CA GLU A 201 -8.98 21.35 5.56
C GLU A 201 -10.15 21.11 4.59
N HIS A 202 -10.05 21.59 3.35
CA HIS A 202 -11.07 21.44 2.31
C HIS A 202 -10.69 20.37 1.28
N SER A 203 -9.59 19.67 1.51
CA SER A 203 -9.11 18.62 0.62
C SER A 203 -8.67 17.37 1.38
N PHE A 204 -8.70 16.23 0.69
CA PHE A 204 -8.05 15.01 1.14
C PHE A 204 -7.47 14.25 -0.05
N TYR A 205 -6.51 13.37 0.22
CA TYR A 205 -6.01 12.43 -0.76
C TYR A 205 -6.63 11.05 -0.56
N CYS A 206 -6.82 10.33 -1.65
CA CYS A 206 -7.42 9.01 -1.68
C CYS A 206 -6.52 8.08 -2.50
N GLU A 207 -5.99 7.03 -1.86
CA GLU A 207 -5.29 5.94 -2.51
C GLU A 207 -6.30 4.85 -2.89
N LEU A 208 -6.33 4.51 -4.17
CA LEU A 208 -7.05 3.35 -4.69
C LEU A 208 -6.05 2.33 -5.18
N LEU A 209 -6.38 1.05 -5.00
CA LEU A 209 -5.56 -0.08 -5.39
C LEU A 209 -6.43 -1.11 -6.13
N SER A 210 -5.94 -1.63 -7.24
CA SER A 210 -6.58 -2.77 -7.91
C SER A 210 -6.32 -4.09 -7.17
N GLN A 211 -7.19 -5.08 -7.38
CA GLN A 211 -6.84 -6.47 -7.06
C GLN A 211 -5.82 -7.02 -8.07
N GLY A 212 -5.03 -8.00 -7.62
CA GLY A 212 -3.99 -8.65 -8.40
C GLY A 212 -4.59 -9.52 -9.49
N GLN A 213 -4.47 -9.10 -10.75
CA GLN A 213 -4.92 -9.85 -11.91
C GLN A 213 -4.04 -9.50 -13.11
N ALA A 214 -3.92 -10.37 -14.11
CA ALA A 214 -3.24 -9.97 -15.34
C ALA A 214 -3.98 -8.78 -16.00
N MET A 215 -3.34 -7.62 -16.05
CA MET A 215 -3.86 -6.37 -16.60
C MET A 215 -3.06 -5.97 -17.82
N ASN A 216 -3.69 -5.95 -19.00
CA ASN A 216 -3.09 -5.38 -20.20
C ASN A 216 -3.55 -3.93 -20.39
N ILE A 217 -3.21 -3.06 -19.44
CA ILE A 217 -3.73 -1.68 -19.37
C ILE A 217 -2.78 -0.62 -19.94
N ASN A 218 -1.52 -0.97 -20.22
CA ASN A 218 -0.56 0.02 -20.73
C ASN A 218 -0.95 0.52 -22.13
N GLY A 219 -1.07 1.84 -22.27
CA GLY A 219 -1.54 2.51 -23.49
C GLY A 219 -3.04 2.39 -23.75
N GLN A 220 -3.81 1.77 -22.84
CA GLN A 220 -5.27 1.69 -22.96
C GLN A 220 -5.93 2.93 -22.35
N MET A 221 -7.10 3.30 -22.86
CA MET A 221 -7.90 4.32 -22.22
C MET A 221 -8.61 3.71 -21.02
N VAL A 222 -8.45 4.29 -19.82
CA VAL A 222 -9.17 3.86 -18.64
C VAL A 222 -10.15 4.94 -18.19
N THR A 223 -11.28 4.52 -17.64
CA THR A 223 -12.24 5.42 -16.99
C THR A 223 -12.49 4.97 -15.56
N LEU A 224 -12.06 5.80 -14.61
CA LEU A 224 -12.37 5.66 -13.20
C LEU A 224 -13.65 6.44 -12.89
N THR A 225 -14.61 5.79 -12.26
CA THR A 225 -15.82 6.43 -11.72
C THR A 225 -15.79 6.32 -10.20
N LEU A 226 -15.73 7.46 -9.52
CA LEU A 226 -16.03 7.53 -8.09
C LEU A 226 -17.49 7.85 -7.88
N LYS A 227 -18.11 7.19 -6.90
CA LYS A 227 -19.50 7.41 -6.54
C LYS A 227 -19.63 7.76 -5.08
N ASP A 228 -20.37 8.85 -4.85
CA ASP A 228 -20.72 9.38 -3.54
C ASP A 228 -19.52 9.74 -2.65
N ILE A 229 -19.54 10.93 -2.06
CA ILE A 229 -18.49 11.38 -1.14
C ILE A 229 -19.11 11.71 0.21
N PHE A 230 -18.55 11.15 1.28
CA PHE A 230 -19.02 11.32 2.65
C PHE A 230 -17.99 12.17 3.42
N PRO A 231 -18.24 13.48 3.64
CA PRO A 231 -17.24 14.36 4.23
C PRO A 231 -16.80 13.95 5.63
N GLU A 232 -17.71 13.42 6.44
CA GLU A 232 -17.43 12.95 7.81
C GLU A 232 -17.33 11.42 7.89
N GLY A 233 -17.12 10.79 6.74
CA GLY A 233 -17.13 9.34 6.58
C GLY A 233 -18.53 8.76 6.51
N ASP A 234 -18.59 7.54 5.99
CA ASP A 234 -19.81 6.74 5.86
C ASP A 234 -20.20 6.18 7.24
N LYS A 235 -20.85 7.03 8.01
CA LYS A 235 -21.32 6.76 9.38
C LYS A 235 -22.43 5.71 9.35
N VAL A 236 -23.26 5.71 8.30
CA VAL A 236 -24.35 4.75 8.16
C VAL A 236 -23.81 3.33 7.96
N ARG A 237 -22.86 3.10 7.04
CA ARG A 237 -22.24 1.77 6.86
C ARG A 237 -21.50 1.30 8.11
N LYS A 238 -20.80 2.20 8.82
CA LYS A 238 -20.17 1.86 10.11
C LYS A 238 -21.20 1.41 11.14
N TRP A 239 -22.33 2.12 11.23
CA TRP A 239 -23.45 1.77 12.09
C TRP A 239 -24.10 0.43 11.70
N GLU A 240 -24.33 0.18 10.41
CA GLU A 240 -24.87 -1.10 9.91
C GLU A 240 -23.93 -2.27 10.23
N ASN A 241 -22.62 -2.08 10.08
CA ASN A 241 -21.61 -3.08 10.43
C ASN A 241 -21.59 -3.37 11.94
N GLN A 242 -21.79 -2.36 12.78
CA GLN A 242 -21.90 -2.54 14.23
C GLN A 242 -23.11 -3.39 14.59
N ILE A 243 -24.30 -3.06 14.05
CA ILE A 243 -25.52 -3.84 14.26
C ILE A 243 -25.33 -5.27 13.79
N SER A 244 -24.80 -5.47 12.58
CA SER A 244 -24.61 -6.80 12.00
C SER A 244 -23.74 -7.69 12.88
N LYS A 245 -22.63 -7.15 13.40
CA LYS A 245 -21.76 -7.86 14.36
C LYS A 245 -22.51 -8.24 15.63
N GLN A 246 -23.32 -7.33 16.17
CA GLN A 246 -24.03 -7.55 17.42
C GLN A 246 -25.19 -8.55 17.25
N ALA A 247 -25.91 -8.48 16.13
CA ALA A 247 -26.93 -9.44 15.76
C ALA A 247 -26.35 -10.86 15.59
N CYS A 248 -25.20 -11.01 14.91
CA CYS A 248 -24.49 -12.29 14.84
C CYS A 248 -24.16 -12.86 16.23
N LEU A 249 -23.66 -12.01 17.13
CA LEU A 249 -23.32 -12.41 18.49
C LEU A 249 -24.56 -12.87 19.29
N GLU A 250 -25.69 -12.16 19.17
CA GLU A 250 -26.95 -12.53 19.83
C GLU A 250 -27.57 -13.81 19.25
N ALA A 251 -27.44 -14.02 17.94
CA ALA A 251 -27.91 -15.23 17.27
C ALA A 251 -27.04 -16.47 17.53
N GLY A 252 -25.87 -16.31 18.16
CA GLY A 252 -24.92 -17.40 18.41
C GLY A 252 -24.26 -17.95 17.15
N GLY A 253 -24.19 -17.16 16.08
CA GLY A 253 -23.69 -17.62 14.78
C GLY A 253 -23.74 -16.54 13.70
N SER A 254 -23.47 -16.93 12.45
CA SER A 254 -23.62 -16.03 11.31
C SER A 254 -25.09 -15.77 11.02
N ILE A 255 -25.48 -14.50 10.88
CA ILE A 255 -26.80 -14.09 10.40
C ILE A 255 -26.66 -13.43 9.02
N ASN A 256 -27.60 -13.66 8.12
CA ASN A 256 -27.65 -12.87 6.90
C ASN A 256 -28.08 -11.44 7.24
N LYS A 257 -27.48 -10.44 6.59
CA LYS A 257 -27.80 -9.03 6.79
C LYS A 257 -29.28 -8.72 6.50
N ASP A 258 -29.87 -9.45 5.56
CA ASP A 258 -31.29 -9.33 5.18
C ASP A 258 -32.25 -9.83 6.25
N ASP A 259 -31.79 -10.69 7.17
CA ASP A 259 -32.59 -11.24 8.27
C ASP A 259 -32.56 -10.34 9.53
N ILE A 260 -31.80 -9.24 9.50
CA ILE A 260 -31.71 -8.29 10.60
C ILE A 260 -32.94 -7.39 10.61
N ASP A 261 -33.67 -7.37 11.73
CA ASP A 261 -34.73 -6.38 11.95
C ASP A 261 -34.13 -4.99 12.24
N TRP A 262 -33.89 -4.23 11.18
CA TRP A 262 -33.30 -2.89 11.24
C TRP A 262 -34.16 -1.88 12.02
N GLU A 263 -35.48 -2.05 12.06
CA GLU A 263 -36.36 -1.17 12.84
C GLU A 263 -36.24 -1.45 14.34
N GLU A 264 -36.11 -2.71 14.74
CA GLU A 264 -35.85 -3.05 16.15
C GLU A 264 -34.43 -2.62 16.57
N TRP A 265 -33.43 -2.90 15.73
CA TRP A 265 -32.04 -2.54 16.02
C TRP A 265 -31.81 -1.03 16.06
N SER A 266 -32.48 -0.26 15.19
CA SER A 266 -32.38 1.21 15.21
C SER A 266 -32.99 1.85 16.47
N LYS A 267 -33.88 1.16 17.19
CA LYS A 267 -34.34 1.58 18.52
C LYS A 267 -33.28 1.36 19.61
N LYS A 268 -32.41 0.35 19.44
CA LYS A 268 -31.33 0.02 20.38
C LYS A 268 -30.08 0.86 20.12
N ILE A 269 -29.73 1.02 18.84
CA ILE A 269 -28.58 1.77 18.37
C ILE A 269 -29.11 2.77 17.34
N PRO A 270 -29.33 4.04 17.70
CA PRO A 270 -29.89 5.03 16.78
C PRO A 270 -29.04 5.19 15.51
N LYS A 271 -29.70 5.26 14.35
CA LYS A 271 -29.04 5.53 13.07
C LYS A 271 -28.42 6.94 13.10
N PRO A 272 -27.14 7.10 12.76
CA PRO A 272 -26.50 8.41 12.76
C PRO A 272 -27.04 9.28 11.61
N GLU A 273 -27.04 10.59 11.82
CA GLU A 273 -27.14 11.55 10.72
C GLU A 273 -25.85 11.54 9.90
N GLU A 274 -25.99 11.65 8.59
CA GLU A 274 -24.89 11.56 7.65
C GLU A 274 -24.99 12.64 6.59
N ILE A 275 -23.86 13.27 6.30
CA ILE A 275 -23.71 14.20 5.19
C ILE A 275 -23.15 13.39 4.02
N LYS A 276 -23.89 13.38 2.91
CA LYS A 276 -23.53 12.69 1.69
C LYS A 276 -23.57 13.68 0.53
N ARG A 277 -22.52 13.68 -0.29
CA ARG A 277 -22.46 14.37 -1.58
C ARG A 277 -22.74 13.33 -2.66
N GLU A 278 -23.97 13.30 -3.16
CA GLU A 278 -24.39 12.32 -4.15
C GLU A 278 -23.88 12.69 -5.53
N GLY A 279 -23.33 11.73 -6.26
CA GLY A 279 -22.81 12.00 -7.60
C GLY A 279 -21.83 10.96 -8.12
N GLU A 280 -21.48 11.13 -9.40
CA GLU A 280 -20.46 10.35 -10.09
C GLU A 280 -19.37 11.28 -10.64
N TRP A 281 -18.12 11.04 -10.26
CA TRP A 281 -16.94 11.74 -10.77
C TRP A 281 -16.17 10.81 -11.70
N LYS A 282 -16.12 11.15 -13.00
CA LYS A 282 -15.51 10.32 -14.05
C LYS A 282 -14.21 10.93 -14.53
N LEU A 283 -13.13 10.18 -14.34
CA LEU A 283 -11.78 10.52 -14.76
C LEU A 283 -11.38 9.58 -15.88
N THR A 284 -11.00 10.11 -17.04
CA THR A 284 -10.63 9.31 -18.22
C THR A 284 -9.26 9.71 -18.73
N TRP A 285 -8.34 8.76 -18.85
CA TRP A 285 -6.97 9.02 -19.33
C TRP A 285 -6.36 7.78 -19.99
N GLU A 286 -5.31 7.99 -20.79
CA GLU A 286 -4.48 6.90 -21.31
C GLU A 286 -3.55 6.41 -20.18
N MET A 287 -3.69 5.14 -19.79
CA MET A 287 -2.92 4.56 -18.69
C MET A 287 -1.49 4.25 -19.13
N LYS A 288 -0.51 4.65 -18.33
CA LYS A 288 0.87 4.16 -18.46
C LYS A 288 1.16 3.17 -17.35
N ALA A 289 1.64 2.00 -17.76
CA ALA A 289 2.07 0.93 -16.86
C ALA A 289 3.35 0.28 -17.40
N THR A 290 4.26 -0.10 -16.51
CA THR A 290 5.48 -0.79 -16.93
C THR A 290 5.20 -2.26 -17.23
N ASN A 291 5.88 -2.79 -18.26
CA ASN A 291 5.95 -4.23 -18.50
C ASN A 291 7.28 -4.83 -17.99
N LYS A 292 8.08 -4.05 -17.26
CA LYS A 292 9.39 -4.47 -16.76
C LYS A 292 9.23 -5.63 -15.79
N GLN A 293 9.76 -6.80 -16.17
CA GLN A 293 9.79 -7.99 -15.34
C GLN A 293 11.08 -8.78 -15.54
N ILE A 294 11.44 -9.55 -14.52
CA ILE A 294 12.40 -10.66 -14.63
C ILE A 294 11.67 -11.98 -14.38
N TYR A 295 12.22 -13.06 -14.93
CA TYR A 295 11.61 -14.39 -14.88
C TYR A 295 12.60 -15.42 -14.36
N ILE A 296 12.10 -16.33 -13.53
CA ILE A 296 12.76 -17.60 -13.22
C ILE A 296 11.83 -18.71 -13.68
N LYS A 297 12.34 -19.62 -14.52
CA LYS A 297 11.52 -20.69 -15.11
C LYS A 297 11.98 -22.07 -14.70
N ASP A 298 11.00 -22.97 -14.62
CA ASP A 298 11.16 -24.42 -14.49
C ASP A 298 12.20 -24.85 -13.44
N LYS A 299 11.98 -24.41 -12.20
CA LYS A 299 12.82 -24.79 -11.06
C LYS A 299 12.19 -25.96 -10.32
N GLU A 300 12.78 -27.13 -10.53
CA GLU A 300 12.42 -28.33 -9.78
C GLU A 300 12.84 -28.17 -8.32
N LEU A 301 11.92 -28.54 -7.43
CA LEU A 301 12.15 -28.65 -5.99
C LEU A 301 11.82 -30.08 -5.53
N PRO A 302 12.64 -31.09 -5.91
CA PRO A 302 12.37 -32.50 -5.64
C PRO A 302 12.05 -32.82 -4.18
N GLN A 303 12.78 -32.18 -3.26
CA GLN A 303 12.63 -32.36 -1.82
C GLN A 303 11.28 -31.85 -1.27
N TYR A 304 10.57 -31.05 -2.07
CA TYR A 304 9.23 -30.53 -1.76
C TYR A 304 8.15 -31.08 -2.72
N GLY A 305 8.53 -31.95 -3.67
CA GLY A 305 7.58 -32.59 -4.59
C GLY A 305 6.89 -31.65 -5.58
N THR A 306 7.54 -30.56 -6.00
CA THR A 306 6.94 -29.55 -6.88
C THR A 306 7.93 -29.00 -7.91
N VAL A 307 7.40 -28.39 -8.96
CA VAL A 307 8.14 -27.52 -9.87
C VAL A 307 7.58 -26.12 -9.75
N ILE A 308 8.45 -25.13 -9.56
CA ILE A 308 8.09 -23.73 -9.78
C ILE A 308 8.24 -23.47 -11.27
N ARG A 309 7.12 -23.40 -11.98
CA ARG A 309 7.08 -23.18 -13.43
C ARG A 309 7.54 -21.80 -13.80
N ASN A 310 7.14 -20.81 -13.01
CA ASN A 310 7.39 -19.42 -13.30
C ASN A 310 7.44 -18.62 -11.99
N ILE A 311 8.45 -17.75 -11.87
CA ILE A 311 8.44 -16.63 -10.94
C ILE A 311 8.60 -15.39 -11.81
N ALA A 312 7.56 -14.56 -11.89
CA ALA A 312 7.56 -13.32 -12.66
C ALA A 312 7.56 -12.13 -11.70
N ILE A 313 8.64 -11.34 -11.69
CA ILE A 313 8.88 -10.30 -10.69
C ILE A 313 8.92 -8.95 -11.41
N SER A 314 8.06 -8.03 -11.00
CA SER A 314 8.06 -6.63 -11.43
C SER A 314 8.46 -5.74 -10.24
N PRO A 315 8.63 -4.42 -10.44
CA PRO A 315 9.02 -3.54 -9.34
C PRO A 315 8.04 -3.45 -8.16
N ILE A 316 6.74 -3.73 -8.37
CA ILE A 316 5.70 -3.58 -7.34
C ILE A 316 4.91 -4.87 -7.08
N SER A 317 5.19 -5.96 -7.79
CA SER A 317 4.43 -7.19 -7.66
C SER A 317 5.20 -8.42 -8.09
N LEU A 318 4.68 -9.59 -7.72
CA LEU A 318 5.26 -10.88 -8.06
C LEU A 318 4.15 -11.90 -8.31
N MET A 319 4.40 -12.78 -9.28
CA MET A 319 3.55 -13.94 -9.57
C MET A 319 4.38 -15.22 -9.50
N MET A 320 3.84 -16.26 -8.87
CA MET A 320 4.40 -17.61 -8.85
C MET A 320 3.41 -18.62 -9.40
N GLU A 321 3.89 -19.50 -10.27
CA GLU A 321 3.13 -20.64 -10.79
C GLU A 321 3.81 -21.94 -10.35
N TYR A 322 3.03 -22.81 -9.71
CA TYR A 322 3.47 -24.11 -9.23
C TYR A 322 2.81 -25.21 -10.06
N ASP A 323 3.59 -26.26 -10.30
CA ASP A 323 3.11 -27.54 -10.80
C ASP A 323 3.37 -28.60 -9.74
N TRP A 324 2.27 -29.13 -9.23
CA TRP A 324 2.22 -30.17 -8.23
C TRP A 324 2.09 -31.56 -8.83
N SER A 325 1.87 -31.73 -10.14
CA SER A 325 1.57 -33.02 -10.78
C SER A 325 2.61 -34.12 -10.54
N ILE A 326 3.83 -33.75 -10.18
CA ILE A 326 4.95 -34.67 -9.96
C ILE A 326 5.17 -35.05 -8.48
N PHE A 327 4.29 -34.66 -7.56
CA PHE A 327 4.45 -34.92 -6.13
C PHE A 327 4.56 -36.41 -5.77
N GLU A 328 3.75 -37.27 -6.42
CA GLU A 328 3.79 -38.73 -6.24
C GLU A 328 5.14 -39.32 -6.64
N ARG A 329 5.80 -38.73 -7.67
CA ARG A 329 7.13 -39.16 -8.13
C ARG A 329 8.19 -39.01 -7.04
N TYR A 330 8.02 -38.06 -6.12
CA TYR A 330 8.94 -37.80 -5.02
C TYR A 330 8.48 -38.39 -3.68
N GLY A 331 7.45 -39.23 -3.68
CA GLY A 331 6.97 -39.91 -2.47
C GLY A 331 6.27 -38.98 -1.47
N VAL A 332 5.85 -37.79 -1.90
CA VAL A 332 5.00 -36.89 -1.12
C VAL A 332 3.57 -37.39 -1.24
N THR A 333 2.85 -37.61 -0.13
CA THR A 333 1.56 -38.34 -0.13
C THR A 333 0.41 -37.62 0.57
N GLU A 334 0.65 -36.50 1.25
CA GLU A 334 -0.39 -35.74 1.93
C GLU A 334 -0.74 -34.45 1.19
N TYR A 335 -1.85 -34.49 0.44
CA TYR A 335 -2.65 -33.31 0.12
C TYR A 335 -3.38 -32.87 1.41
N GLN A 336 -2.80 -31.93 2.13
CA GLN A 336 -3.55 -31.13 3.11
C GLN A 336 -3.52 -29.69 2.62
N TYR A 337 -4.57 -29.27 1.91
CA TYR A 337 -5.06 -27.89 1.75
C TYR A 337 -4.09 -26.77 2.19
N PHE A 338 -2.96 -26.58 1.52
CA PHE A 338 -2.12 -25.41 1.76
C PHE A 338 -2.46 -24.35 0.72
N GLY A 339 -3.02 -23.26 1.21
CA GLY A 339 -3.23 -22.06 0.41
C GLY A 339 -1.93 -21.57 -0.19
N GLU A 340 -0.75 -21.72 0.43
CA GLU A 340 0.48 -21.12 -0.13
C GLU A 340 1.71 -21.92 0.31
N PRO A 341 2.40 -22.66 -0.58
CA PRO A 341 3.52 -23.51 -0.17
C PRO A 341 4.78 -22.70 0.11
N PHE A 342 5.14 -21.78 -0.78
CA PHE A 342 6.35 -20.98 -0.72
C PHE A 342 5.96 -19.52 -0.82
N LEU A 343 6.52 -18.71 0.06
CA LEU A 343 6.41 -17.27 -0.04
C LEU A 343 7.74 -16.67 -0.46
N PRO A 344 7.78 -15.77 -1.46
CA PRO A 344 8.98 -15.04 -1.80
C PRO A 344 9.21 -13.98 -0.73
N THR A 345 10.02 -14.31 0.28
CA THR A 345 10.16 -13.46 1.47
C THR A 345 11.29 -12.44 1.35
N HIS A 346 12.32 -12.74 0.55
CA HIS A 346 13.46 -11.85 0.38
C HIS A 346 14.05 -11.96 -1.03
N PHE A 347 14.77 -10.91 -1.42
CA PHE A 347 15.64 -10.89 -2.58
C PHE A 347 17.09 -10.73 -2.14
N ARG A 348 17.99 -11.49 -2.75
CA ARG A 348 19.42 -11.15 -2.71
C ARG A 348 19.71 -10.25 -3.89
N MET A 349 20.31 -9.10 -3.62
CA MET A 349 20.73 -8.16 -4.64
C MET A 349 22.14 -8.50 -5.14
N LYS A 350 22.51 -8.03 -6.33
CA LYS A 350 23.82 -8.27 -6.97
C LYS A 350 25.02 -7.72 -6.17
N ASP A 351 24.78 -6.75 -5.29
CA ASP A 351 25.79 -6.24 -4.35
C ASP A 351 25.95 -7.10 -3.07
N GLY A 352 25.15 -8.17 -2.94
CA GLY A 352 25.13 -9.10 -1.83
C GLY A 352 24.16 -8.74 -0.70
N THR A 353 23.50 -7.58 -0.76
CA THR A 353 22.48 -7.20 0.22
C THR A 353 21.26 -8.12 0.15
N ILE A 354 20.57 -8.30 1.27
CA ILE A 354 19.31 -9.05 1.36
C ILE A 354 18.22 -8.05 1.73
N VAL A 355 17.19 -7.98 0.91
CA VAL A 355 16.05 -7.06 1.06
C VAL A 355 14.81 -7.91 1.27
N GLU A 356 13.97 -7.55 2.27
CA GLU A 356 12.65 -8.15 2.44
C GLU A 356 11.80 -7.83 1.22
N SER A 357 11.04 -8.81 0.71
CA SER A 357 10.22 -8.59 -0.49
C SER A 357 9.03 -7.67 -0.23
N GLY A 358 8.64 -7.46 1.03
CA GLY A 358 7.37 -6.83 1.39
C GLY A 358 6.16 -7.57 0.79
N PHE A 359 6.30 -8.87 0.49
CA PHE A 359 5.27 -9.62 -0.20
C PHE A 359 4.04 -9.77 0.70
N GLY A 360 2.95 -9.12 0.28
CA GLY A 360 1.68 -9.08 1.01
C GLY A 360 0.54 -9.64 0.17
N LEU A 361 -0.35 -10.39 0.82
CA LEU A 361 -1.54 -10.98 0.19
C LEU A 361 -2.77 -10.06 0.17
N GLY A 362 -2.64 -8.82 0.66
CA GLY A 362 -3.73 -7.85 0.64
C GLY A 362 -4.07 -7.46 -0.80
N GLY A 363 -5.31 -7.74 -1.24
CA GLY A 363 -5.72 -7.54 -2.63
C GLY A 363 -5.09 -8.52 -3.63
N SER A 364 -4.47 -9.59 -3.15
CA SER A 364 -3.81 -10.63 -3.94
C SER A 364 -4.78 -11.74 -4.35
N VAL A 365 -4.45 -12.46 -5.41
CA VAL A 365 -5.22 -13.61 -5.89
C VAL A 365 -4.34 -14.84 -5.78
N SER A 366 -4.85 -15.88 -5.12
CA SER A 366 -4.20 -17.18 -5.04
C SER A 366 -5.22 -18.30 -5.19
N GLY A 367 -4.86 -19.34 -5.94
CA GLY A 367 -5.82 -20.40 -6.26
C GLY A 367 -5.29 -21.47 -7.21
N TYR A 368 -6.00 -22.59 -7.23
CA TYR A 368 -5.77 -23.64 -8.23
C TYR A 368 -6.34 -23.21 -9.57
N LYS A 369 -5.57 -23.43 -10.65
CA LYS A 369 -5.98 -23.14 -12.03
C LYS A 369 -6.71 -24.32 -12.70
N ASP A 370 -6.67 -25.50 -12.10
CA ASP A 370 -7.22 -26.74 -12.65
C ASP A 370 -8.07 -27.52 -11.64
N GLU A 371 -9.03 -28.31 -12.15
CA GLU A 371 -9.91 -29.14 -11.31
C GLU A 371 -9.15 -30.25 -10.58
N ALA A 372 -8.02 -30.70 -11.13
CA ALA A 372 -7.18 -31.72 -10.50
C ALA A 372 -6.29 -31.14 -9.39
N MET A 373 -6.35 -29.82 -9.15
CA MET A 373 -5.59 -29.11 -8.13
C MET A 373 -4.07 -29.33 -8.26
N THR A 374 -3.57 -29.39 -9.48
CA THR A 374 -2.15 -29.61 -9.78
C THR A 374 -1.43 -28.32 -10.20
N GLU A 375 -2.15 -27.32 -10.71
CA GLU A 375 -1.61 -26.02 -11.09
C GLU A 375 -2.06 -24.97 -10.08
N TYR A 376 -1.11 -24.30 -9.42
CA TYR A 376 -1.41 -23.29 -8.40
C TYR A 376 -0.76 -21.95 -8.76
N GLU A 377 -1.50 -20.86 -8.60
CA GLU A 377 -1.00 -19.50 -8.79
C GLU A 377 -1.04 -18.70 -7.50
N ILE A 378 -0.03 -17.86 -7.32
CA ILE A 378 -0.05 -16.77 -6.36
C ILE A 378 0.34 -15.50 -7.10
N ILE A 379 -0.51 -14.47 -7.06
CA ILE A 379 -0.22 -13.11 -7.49
C ILE A 379 -0.27 -12.23 -6.25
N GLY A 380 0.84 -11.60 -5.89
CA GLY A 380 0.89 -10.68 -4.76
C GLY A 380 1.64 -9.40 -5.04
N ARG A 381 1.35 -8.39 -4.22
CA ARG A 381 1.98 -7.07 -4.29
C ARG A 381 3.21 -7.03 -3.37
N MET A 382 4.09 -6.10 -3.64
CA MET A 382 5.19 -5.72 -2.76
C MET A 382 4.83 -4.43 -2.02
N ASP A 383 5.17 -4.35 -0.74
CA ASP A 383 4.97 -3.15 0.08
C ASP A 383 5.97 -2.02 -0.27
N GLU A 384 7.13 -2.37 -0.82
CA GLU A 384 8.15 -1.42 -1.29
C GLU A 384 8.50 -1.66 -2.76
N ILE A 385 9.02 -0.64 -3.45
CA ILE A 385 9.50 -0.79 -4.82
C ILE A 385 10.85 -1.50 -4.83
N ILE A 386 10.95 -2.55 -5.65
CA ILE A 386 12.19 -3.31 -5.86
C ILE A 386 12.81 -3.00 -7.23
N ASP A 387 14.09 -2.66 -7.23
CA ASP A 387 14.89 -2.60 -8.46
C ASP A 387 15.19 -4.01 -8.97
N VAL A 388 14.29 -4.52 -9.80
CA VAL A 388 14.35 -5.91 -10.30
C VAL A 388 15.61 -6.22 -11.10
N ASP A 389 16.26 -5.23 -11.73
CA ASP A 389 17.50 -5.44 -12.48
C ASP A 389 18.69 -5.74 -11.57
N ASN A 390 18.59 -5.39 -10.29
CA ASN A 390 19.61 -5.66 -9.29
C ASN A 390 19.37 -6.94 -8.50
N ILE A 391 18.30 -7.69 -8.76
CA ILE A 391 18.07 -8.99 -8.12
C ILE A 391 19.08 -10.02 -8.67
N GLN A 392 19.75 -10.72 -7.77
CA GLN A 392 20.61 -11.87 -8.05
C GLN A 392 19.88 -13.19 -7.84
N SER A 393 19.07 -13.28 -6.78
CA SER A 393 18.30 -14.49 -6.45
C SER A 393 17.07 -14.15 -5.62
N VAL A 394 16.11 -15.06 -5.62
CA VAL A 394 14.90 -15.00 -4.79
C VAL A 394 15.02 -16.03 -3.67
N ILE A 395 14.72 -15.61 -2.44
CA ILE A 395 14.67 -16.50 -1.27
C ILE A 395 13.22 -16.82 -0.96
N LEU A 396 12.86 -18.07 -1.21
CA LEU A 396 11.54 -18.62 -0.94
C LEU A 396 11.53 -19.27 0.44
N THR A 397 10.53 -18.94 1.25
CA THR A 397 10.29 -19.59 2.54
C THR A 397 9.13 -20.56 2.42
N TYR A 398 9.37 -21.84 2.72
CA TYR A 398 8.33 -22.86 2.78
C TYR A 398 7.46 -22.61 4.02
N THR A 399 6.16 -22.37 3.83
CA THR A 399 5.26 -21.93 4.91
C THR A 399 5.10 -22.96 6.02
N ARG A 400 5.17 -24.26 5.68
CA ARG A 400 4.94 -25.37 6.63
C ARG A 400 6.03 -25.52 7.68
N ASP A 401 7.30 -25.45 7.30
CA ASP A 401 8.43 -25.69 8.21
C ASP A 401 9.45 -24.54 8.29
N GLN A 402 9.19 -23.44 7.57
CA GLN A 402 10.02 -22.25 7.51
C GLN A 402 11.41 -22.49 6.92
N SER A 403 11.63 -23.62 6.24
CA SER A 403 12.84 -23.85 5.46
C SER A 403 12.91 -22.88 4.28
N GLN A 404 14.14 -22.54 3.89
CA GLN A 404 14.38 -21.56 2.83
C GLN A 404 15.10 -22.20 1.65
N VAL A 405 14.70 -21.79 0.45
CA VAL A 405 15.38 -22.12 -0.80
C VAL A 405 15.74 -20.84 -1.51
N GLU A 406 17.00 -20.71 -1.87
CA GLU A 406 17.49 -19.59 -2.69
C GLU A 406 17.56 -20.04 -4.16
N ILE A 407 16.90 -19.29 -5.03
CA ILE A 407 16.81 -19.59 -6.45
C ILE A 407 17.44 -18.44 -7.24
N PRO A 408 18.54 -18.67 -7.98
CA PRO A 408 19.20 -17.63 -8.75
C PRO A 408 18.32 -17.15 -9.92
N VAL A 409 18.39 -15.85 -10.19
CA VAL A 409 17.95 -15.24 -11.45
C VAL A 409 19.06 -15.50 -12.47
N GLU A 410 18.70 -16.05 -13.63
CA GLU A 410 19.64 -16.38 -14.72
C GLU A 410 20.07 -15.17 -15.54
#